data_AF-A0A3N2BYW0-F1
#
_entry.id   AF-A0A3N2BYW0-F1
#
_cell.length_a   1.000
_cell.length_b   1.000
_cell.length_c   1.000
_cell.angle_alpha   90.00
_cell.angle_beta   90.00
_cell.angle_gamma   90.00
#
_symmetry.space_group_name_H-M   'P 1'
#
loop_
_entity.id
_entity.type
_entity.pdbx_description
1 polymer ?
#
loop_
_entity_poly.entity_id
_entity_poly.type
_entity_poly.pdbx_seq_one_letter_code
_entity_poly.pdbx_strand_id
1 'polypeptide(L)'
;MTSTRPPLTPEQLAYIAGGSEWQELDSVWLYFDQPLGYPFLPHALDTFVERREGFLWTLKRLLEHGHIRLLWWTDKSLVTGTPEEQVDIIRQAFPEDDEGMEEGLWFYPVGCPVGVIWQWPGRNPIPFTE
;
A
#
# COMPACT_ATOMS: atom_id res chain seq x y z
N MET A 1 -19.78 13.02 -2.13
CA MET A 1 -20.40 12.00 -1.27
C MET A 1 -19.31 10.99 -0.95
N THR A 2 -18.61 11.14 0.17
CA THR A 2 -17.60 10.17 0.61
C THR A 2 -18.33 8.90 1.04
N SER A 3 -18.21 7.84 0.24
CA SER A 3 -18.72 6.52 0.57
C SER A 3 -18.17 6.11 1.93
N THR A 4 -19.06 5.76 2.87
CA THR A 4 -18.73 5.30 4.23
C THR A 4 -18.27 3.85 4.28
N ARG A 5 -18.16 3.17 3.13
CA ARG A 5 -17.69 1.78 3.05
C ARG A 5 -16.18 1.75 2.77
N PRO A 6 -15.40 0.91 3.48
CA PRO A 6 -13.98 0.72 3.16
C PRO A 6 -13.82 0.22 1.71
N PRO A 7 -12.70 0.57 1.03
CA PRO A 7 -12.48 0.21 -0.37
C PRO A 7 -12.29 -1.30 -0.58
N LEU A 8 -11.87 -2.02 0.47
CA LEU A 8 -11.63 -3.46 0.47
C LEU A 8 -12.19 -4.12 1.72
N THR A 9 -12.53 -5.41 1.62
CA THR A 9 -12.92 -6.24 2.78
C THR A 9 -11.68 -6.74 3.55
N PRO A 10 -11.86 -7.22 4.80
CA PRO A 10 -10.79 -7.88 5.55
C PRO A 10 -10.15 -9.06 4.81
N GLU A 11 -10.91 -9.86 4.06
CA GLU A 11 -10.40 -10.99 3.27
C GLU A 11 -9.53 -10.51 2.11
N GLN A 12 -9.94 -9.43 1.43
CA GLN A 12 -9.15 -8.83 0.36
C GLN A 12 -7.84 -8.27 0.90
N LEU A 13 -7.87 -7.58 2.05
CA LEU A 13 -6.67 -7.11 2.75
C LEU A 13 -5.74 -8.28 3.12
N ALA A 14 -6.28 -9.37 3.67
CA ALA A 14 -5.50 -10.55 4.03
C ALA A 14 -4.86 -11.20 2.80
N TYR A 15 -5.61 -11.27 1.69
CA TYR A 15 -5.11 -11.81 0.42
C TYR A 15 -3.96 -10.95 -0.12
N ILE A 16 -4.12 -9.62 -0.17
CA ILE A 16 -3.08 -8.69 -0.63
C ILE A 16 -1.84 -8.81 0.26
N ALA A 17 -2.02 -8.81 1.59
CA ALA A 17 -0.92 -8.92 2.54
C ALA A 17 -0.12 -10.21 2.32
N GLY A 18 -0.82 -11.35 2.20
CA GLY A 18 -0.19 -12.65 1.96
C GLY A 18 0.51 -12.75 0.61
N GLY A 19 -0.09 -12.20 -0.44
CA GLY A 19 0.49 -12.18 -1.80
C GLY A 19 1.68 -11.23 -1.95
N SER A 20 1.76 -10.21 -1.11
CA SER A 20 2.80 -9.17 -1.15
C SER A 20 3.95 -9.41 -0.18
N GLU A 21 3.86 -10.44 0.68
CA GLU A 21 4.95 -10.71 1.61
C GLU A 21 6.28 -10.88 0.85
N TRP A 22 7.33 -10.25 1.37
CA TRP A 22 8.70 -10.27 0.83
C TRP A 22 8.91 -9.49 -0.47
N GLN A 23 7.88 -8.81 -0.98
CA GLN A 23 7.99 -7.96 -2.17
C GLN A 23 8.10 -6.49 -1.79
N GLU A 24 8.37 -5.63 -2.78
CA GLU A 24 8.29 -4.19 -2.61
C GLU A 24 6.84 -3.69 -2.68
N LEU A 25 6.63 -2.39 -2.54
CA LEU A 25 5.28 -1.79 -2.54
C LEU A 25 4.56 -1.93 -3.90
N ASP A 26 5.30 -2.21 -4.97
CA ASP A 26 4.75 -2.50 -6.29
C ASP A 26 3.79 -3.70 -6.25
N SER A 27 4.10 -4.75 -5.47
CA SER A 27 3.21 -5.91 -5.38
C SER A 27 1.85 -5.59 -4.75
N VAL A 28 1.80 -4.60 -3.85
CA VAL A 28 0.54 -4.12 -3.28
C VAL A 28 -0.19 -3.27 -4.32
N TRP A 29 0.53 -2.42 -5.06
CA TRP A 29 -0.03 -1.61 -6.13
C TRP A 29 -0.60 -2.43 -7.28
N LEU A 30 -0.03 -3.59 -7.60
CA LEU A 30 -0.54 -4.49 -8.64
C LEU A 30 -2.03 -4.84 -8.46
N TYR A 31 -2.60 -4.73 -7.26
CA TYR A 31 -4.04 -4.95 -7.06
C TYR A 31 -4.92 -3.75 -7.42
N PHE A 32 -4.30 -2.60 -7.65
CA PHE A 32 -4.90 -1.30 -7.94
C PHE A 32 -4.36 -0.71 -9.25
N ASP A 33 -3.53 -1.42 -10.02
CA ASP A 33 -2.91 -0.89 -11.23
C ASP A 33 -3.90 -0.78 -12.40
N GLN A 34 -5.06 -1.42 -12.30
CA GLN A 34 -6.15 -1.32 -13.27
C GLN A 34 -7.48 -0.88 -12.62
N PRO A 35 -8.33 -0.16 -13.38
CA PRO A 35 -9.69 0.17 -12.96
C PRO A 35 -10.50 -1.05 -12.53
N LEU A 36 -11.26 -0.90 -11.45
CA LEU A 36 -12.20 -1.88 -10.90
C LEU A 36 -11.58 -3.20 -10.39
N GLY A 37 -10.25 -3.31 -10.40
CA GLY A 37 -9.50 -4.44 -9.87
C GLY A 37 -9.57 -5.66 -10.78
N TYR A 38 -9.07 -6.78 -10.26
CA TYR A 38 -9.00 -8.04 -11.00
C TYR A 38 -10.28 -8.87 -10.79
N PRO A 39 -10.66 -9.76 -11.73
CA PRO A 39 -11.81 -10.64 -11.53
C PRO A 39 -11.77 -11.48 -10.25
N PHE A 40 -10.57 -11.84 -9.77
CA PHE A 40 -10.36 -12.58 -8.53
C PHE A 40 -10.25 -11.69 -7.28
N LEU A 41 -10.12 -10.37 -7.45
CA LEU A 41 -10.05 -9.40 -6.38
C LEU A 41 -10.70 -8.06 -6.82
N PRO A 42 -12.03 -8.03 -7.03
CA PRO A 42 -12.71 -6.86 -7.58
C PRO A 42 -12.86 -5.75 -6.53
N HIS A 43 -12.82 -4.49 -6.97
CA HIS A 43 -13.09 -3.33 -6.12
C HIS A 43 -13.80 -2.22 -6.90
N ALA A 44 -14.31 -1.19 -6.21
CA ALA A 44 -15.10 -0.12 -6.83
C ALA A 44 -14.27 1.11 -7.26
N LEU A 45 -12.94 1.02 -7.23
CA LEU A 45 -12.02 2.12 -7.54
C LEU A 45 -11.75 2.16 -9.06
N ASP A 46 -12.15 3.23 -9.74
CA ASP A 46 -12.08 3.34 -11.20
C ASP A 46 -10.92 4.26 -11.61
N THR A 47 -10.98 5.50 -11.14
CA THR A 47 -9.99 6.53 -11.48
C THR A 47 -8.65 6.28 -10.82
N PHE A 48 -7.57 6.81 -11.40
CA PHE A 48 -6.24 6.77 -10.80
C PHE A 48 -6.23 7.30 -9.36
N VAL A 49 -6.92 8.42 -9.11
CA VAL A 49 -7.01 9.01 -7.77
C VAL A 49 -7.71 8.06 -6.78
N GLU A 50 -8.81 7.42 -7.18
CA GLU A 50 -9.49 6.43 -6.33
C GLU A 50 -8.60 5.21 -6.04
N ARG A 51 -7.89 4.70 -7.05
CA ARG A 51 -6.96 3.57 -6.92
C ARG A 51 -5.79 3.92 -6.00
N ARG A 52 -5.19 5.10 -6.16
CA ARG A 52 -4.17 5.64 -5.25
C ARG A 52 -4.68 5.70 -3.82
N GLU A 53 -5.87 6.27 -3.58
CA GLU A 53 -6.40 6.35 -2.21
C GLU A 53 -6.72 4.95 -1.64
N GLY A 54 -7.16 3.99 -2.46
CA GLY A 54 -7.33 2.60 -2.06
C GLY A 54 -6.01 1.91 -1.68
N PHE A 55 -4.95 2.15 -2.45
CA PHE A 55 -3.60 1.71 -2.15
C PHE A 55 -3.09 2.32 -0.83
N LEU A 56 -3.18 3.64 -0.67
CA LEU A 56 -2.73 4.34 0.54
C LEU A 56 -3.53 3.89 1.77
N TRP A 57 -4.84 3.70 1.62
CA TRP A 57 -5.67 3.10 2.67
C TRP A 57 -5.17 1.71 3.06
N THR A 58 -4.83 0.88 2.07
CA THR A 58 -4.31 -0.48 2.31
C THR A 58 -2.98 -0.45 3.05
N LEU A 59 -2.04 0.42 2.67
CA LEU A 59 -0.78 0.60 3.39
C LEU A 59 -0.99 1.01 4.85
N LYS A 60 -1.92 1.95 5.09
CA LYS A 60 -2.27 2.37 6.45
C LYS A 60 -2.74 1.18 7.28
N ARG A 61 -3.64 0.34 6.74
CA ARG A 61 -4.13 -0.87 7.43
C ARG A 61 -3.01 -1.87 7.70
N LEU A 62 -2.11 -2.08 6.74
CA LEU A 62 -0.95 -2.96 6.91
C LEU A 62 -0.02 -2.46 8.03
N LEU A 63 0.21 -1.15 8.13
CA LEU A 63 0.99 -0.53 9.20
C LEU A 63 0.29 -0.64 10.57
N GLU A 64 -0.99 -0.28 10.65
CA GLU A 64 -1.79 -0.34 11.87
C GLU A 64 -1.86 -1.74 12.46
N HIS A 65 -1.94 -2.75 11.60
CA HIS A 65 -1.99 -4.16 11.99
C HIS A 65 -0.61 -4.80 12.12
N GLY A 66 0.47 -4.04 11.93
CA GLY A 66 1.85 -4.53 12.11
C GLY A 66 2.27 -5.59 11.08
N HIS A 67 1.67 -5.59 9.89
CA HIS A 67 2.09 -6.44 8.77
C HIS A 67 3.36 -5.93 8.13
N ILE A 68 3.54 -4.61 8.06
CA ILE A 68 4.70 -3.97 7.44
C ILE A 68 5.34 -2.93 8.35
N ARG A 69 6.57 -2.56 8.02
CA ARG A 69 7.23 -1.32 8.44
C ARG A 69 7.78 -0.63 7.19
N LEU A 70 7.85 0.69 7.22
CA LEU A 70 8.51 1.45 6.16
C LEU A 70 9.94 1.80 6.56
N LEU A 71 10.82 1.89 5.57
CA LEU A 71 12.18 2.41 5.72
C LEU A 71 12.44 3.53 4.72
N TRP A 72 13.33 4.46 5.06
CA TRP A 72 13.86 5.42 4.10
C TRP A 72 14.85 4.74 3.17
N TRP A 73 14.71 4.93 1.86
CA TRP A 73 15.66 4.33 0.93
C TRP A 73 17.09 4.86 1.08
N THR A 74 17.24 6.09 1.55
CA THR A 74 18.49 6.85 1.65
C THR A 74 19.46 6.27 2.67
N ASP A 75 18.99 5.97 3.88
CA ASP A 75 19.82 5.51 5.00
C ASP A 75 19.35 4.17 5.61
N LYS A 76 18.27 3.60 5.07
CA LYS A 76 17.64 2.36 5.53
C LYS A 76 17.14 2.42 6.98
N SER A 77 17.00 3.62 7.56
CA SER A 77 16.38 3.80 8.86
C SER A 77 14.86 3.63 8.76
N LEU A 78 14.22 3.23 9.86
CA LEU A 78 12.77 3.07 9.90
C LEU A 78 12.09 4.43 9.84
N VAL A 79 11.02 4.52 9.06
CA VAL A 79 10.13 5.69 9.08
C VAL A 79 9.39 5.69 10.43
N THR A 80 9.44 6.83 11.13
CA THR A 80 8.79 7.02 12.43
C THR A 80 7.52 7.84 12.31
N GLY A 81 6.67 7.80 13.33
CA GLY A 81 5.37 8.50 13.34
C GLY A 81 4.21 7.53 13.29
N THR A 82 3.00 8.08 13.31
CA THR A 82 1.75 7.32 13.17
C THR A 82 1.61 6.72 11.76
N PRO A 83 0.83 5.64 11.59
CA PRO A 83 0.54 5.10 10.26
C PRO A 83 0.01 6.13 9.26
N GLU A 84 -0.78 7.12 9.71
CA GLU A 84 -1.25 8.21 8.84
C GLU A 84 -0.09 9.08 8.36
N GLU A 85 0.75 9.56 9.27
CA GLU A 85 1.91 10.40 8.92
C GLU A 85 2.88 9.68 7.98
N GLN A 86 3.04 8.36 8.16
CA GLN A 86 3.87 7.54 7.30
C GLN A 86 3.30 7.39 5.89
N VAL A 87 1.99 7.20 5.76
CA VAL A 87 1.31 7.12 4.45
C VAL A 87 1.29 8.48 3.76
N ASP A 88 1.19 9.58 4.52
CA ASP A 88 1.25 10.95 3.97
C ASP A 88 2.57 11.25 3.25
N ILE A 89 3.69 10.68 3.68
CA ILE A 89 4.98 10.78 2.98
C ILE A 89 4.87 10.21 1.56
N ILE A 90 4.25 9.03 1.44
CA ILE A 90 4.06 8.37 0.15
C ILE A 90 3.07 9.16 -0.70
N ARG A 91 1.96 9.61 -0.10
CA ARG A 91 0.92 10.41 -0.77
C ARG A 91 1.47 11.70 -1.40
N GLN A 92 2.35 12.41 -0.70
CA GLN A 92 2.94 13.67 -1.19
C GLN A 92 3.90 13.48 -2.36
N ALA A 93 4.52 12.31 -2.48
CA ALA A 93 5.45 11.98 -3.57
C ALA A 93 4.78 11.19 -4.71
N PHE A 94 3.55 10.70 -4.51
CA PHE A 94 2.89 9.79 -5.44
C PHE A 94 2.70 10.45 -6.82
N PRO A 95 2.84 9.70 -7.92
CA PRO A 95 2.58 10.20 -9.26
C PRO A 95 1.16 10.78 -9.45
N GLU A 96 0.99 11.62 -10.46
CA GLU A 96 -0.29 12.24 -10.78
C GLU A 96 -1.20 11.35 -11.65
N ASP A 97 -0.62 10.35 -12.34
CA ASP A 97 -1.30 9.44 -13.25
C ASP A 97 -0.58 8.08 -13.41
N ASP A 98 -1.16 7.20 -14.24
CA ASP A 98 -0.61 5.87 -14.53
C ASP A 98 0.73 5.90 -15.28
N GLU A 99 1.00 6.94 -16.09
CA GLU A 99 2.28 7.06 -16.81
C GLU A 99 3.42 7.27 -15.82
N GLY A 100 3.23 8.14 -14.83
CA GLY A 100 4.22 8.40 -13.78
C GLY A 100 4.48 7.22 -12.83
N MET A 101 3.64 6.18 -12.85
CA MET A 101 3.91 4.94 -12.10
C MET A 101 5.03 4.11 -12.72
N GLU A 102 5.36 4.34 -14.00
CA GLU A 102 6.38 3.60 -14.76
C GLU A 102 6.22 2.08 -14.61
N GLU A 103 5.00 1.56 -14.83
CA GLU A 103 4.67 0.13 -14.66
C GLU A 103 5.03 -0.43 -13.25
N GLY A 104 4.96 0.42 -12.23
CA GLY A 104 5.29 0.08 -10.83
C GLY A 104 6.76 0.31 -10.45
N LEU A 105 7.64 0.66 -11.40
CA LEU A 105 9.04 0.98 -11.13
C LEU A 105 9.19 2.20 -10.21
N TRP A 106 8.17 3.05 -10.13
CA TRP A 106 8.15 4.17 -9.19
C TRP A 106 8.37 3.74 -7.73
N PHE A 107 7.98 2.53 -7.29
CA PHE A 107 8.13 2.10 -5.89
C PHE A 107 9.58 1.85 -5.42
N TYR A 108 10.54 1.88 -6.35
CA TYR A 108 11.95 1.64 -6.08
C TYR A 108 12.70 2.95 -5.76
N PRO A 109 13.96 2.91 -5.26
CA PRO A 109 14.67 4.06 -4.68
C PRO A 109 14.80 5.35 -5.52
N VAL A 110 14.53 5.29 -6.82
CA VAL A 110 14.61 6.45 -7.72
C VAL A 110 13.28 7.24 -7.75
N GLY A 111 12.15 6.59 -7.45
CA GLY A 111 10.82 7.22 -7.47
C GLY A 111 10.27 7.46 -6.06
N CYS A 112 9.92 6.39 -5.37
CA CYS A 112 9.28 6.42 -4.05
C CYS A 112 10.33 6.75 -2.98
N PRO A 113 10.01 7.59 -1.98
CA PRO A 113 10.96 7.94 -0.92
C PRO A 113 11.26 6.79 0.06
N VAL A 114 10.38 5.79 0.11
CA VAL A 114 10.40 4.73 1.13
C VAL A 114 10.30 3.34 0.51
N GLY A 115 10.94 2.38 1.16
CA GLY A 115 10.77 0.95 0.91
C GLY A 115 9.95 0.28 2.00
N VAL A 116 9.70 -1.02 1.84
CA VAL A 116 8.89 -1.80 2.78
C VAL A 116 9.68 -2.96 3.39
N ILE A 117 9.43 -3.24 4.67
CA ILE A 117 9.89 -4.44 5.35
C ILE A 117 8.66 -5.24 5.76
N TRP A 118 8.62 -6.48 5.30
CA TRP A 118 7.60 -7.45 5.70
C TRP A 118 8.03 -8.34 6.86
N GLN A 119 9.33 -8.41 7.21
CA GLN A 119 9.82 -9.40 8.16
C GLN A 119 10.88 -8.81 9.09
N TRP A 120 10.70 -9.02 10.39
CA TRP A 120 11.63 -8.60 11.43
C TRP A 120 11.49 -9.50 12.66
N PRO A 121 12.52 -9.60 13.51
CA PRO A 121 12.43 -10.38 14.75
C PRO A 121 11.24 -9.96 15.62
N GLY A 122 10.41 -10.92 16.02
CA GLY A 122 9.23 -10.67 16.84
C GLY A 122 8.04 -10.07 16.10
N ARG A 123 8.03 -10.08 14.75
CA ARG A 123 6.84 -9.73 13.96
C ARG A 123 5.66 -10.65 14.35
N ASN A 124 4.54 -10.03 14.71
CA ASN A 124 3.30 -10.71 15.08
C ASN A 124 2.11 -9.86 14.57
N PRO A 125 1.74 -9.99 13.28
CA PRO A 125 0.73 -9.14 12.68
C PRO A 125 -0.66 -9.47 13.22
N ILE A 126 -1.48 -8.45 13.41
CA ILE A 126 -2.86 -8.58 13.86
C ILE A 126 -3.73 -8.92 12.64
N PRO A 127 -4.53 -10.00 12.67
CA PRO A 127 -5.46 -10.29 11.58
C PRO A 127 -6.41 -9.12 11.28
N PHE A 128 -6.81 -8.97 10.02
CA PHE A 128 -7.88 -8.03 9.67
C PHE A 128 -9.21 -8.65 10.11
N THR A 129 -10.00 -7.90 10.87
CA THR A 129 -11.34 -8.31 11.33
C THR A 129 -12.40 -7.38 10.77
N GLU A 130 -13.64 -7.88 10.69
CA GLU A 130 -14.84 -7.10 10.36
C GLU A 130 -15.13 -5.97 11.37
#